data_AF-A0A349JB65-F1
#
_entry.id   AF-A0A349JB65-F1
#
_cell.length_a   1.000
_cell.length_b   1.000
_cell.length_c   1.000
_cell.angle_alpha   90.00
_cell.angle_beta   90.00
_cell.angle_gamma   90.00
#
_symmetry.space_group_name_H-M   'P 1'
#
loop_
_entity.id
_entity.type
_entity.pdbx_description
1 polymer ?
#
loop_
_entity_poly.entity_id
_entity_poly.type
_entity_poly.pdbx_seq_one_letter_code
_entity_poly.pdbx_strand_id
1 'polypeptide(L)'
;MITPLLLIWGGAALLMLLLWAWQVRSRDASVVDVAWAYAVGAAACAALAWGDGDATRRLVLVALAAAWSLRLGTHLLVDRIIRAHGEDSRYRTWRESCGPRWNSVALAFFQAQAIFVVIFAVPAVAG
;
A
#
# COMPACT_ATOMS: atom_id res chain seq x y z
N MET A 1 -11.82 -17.58 5.25
CA MET A 1 -10.46 -17.08 5.60
C MET A 1 -9.44 -16.96 4.46
N ILE A 2 -9.03 -18.01 3.73
CA ILE A 2 -7.90 -17.91 2.76
C ILE A 2 -8.26 -17.11 1.50
N THR A 3 -9.44 -17.34 0.92
CA THR A 3 -9.92 -16.68 -0.30
C THR A 3 -9.87 -15.14 -0.24
N PRO A 4 -10.40 -14.46 0.79
CA PRO A 4 -10.34 -12.99 0.85
C PRO A 4 -8.91 -12.46 0.96
N LEU A 5 -8.01 -13.17 1.64
CA LEU A 5 -6.60 -12.77 1.72
C LEU A 5 -5.91 -12.87 0.35
N LEU A 6 -6.24 -13.88 -0.46
CA LEU A 6 -5.73 -14.01 -1.83
C LEU A 6 -6.26 -12.90 -2.75
N LEU A 7 -7.54 -12.49 -2.60
CA LEU A 7 -8.11 -11.37 -3.35
C LEU A 7 -7.46 -10.03 -2.98
N ILE A 8 -7.26 -9.79 -1.67
CA ILE A 8 -6.56 -8.60 -1.17
C ILE A 8 -5.12 -8.58 -1.71
N TRP A 9 -4.42 -9.71 -1.61
CA TRP A 9 -3.05 -9.83 -2.14
C TRP A 9 -3.01 -9.59 -3.64
N GLY A 10 -3.89 -10.23 -4.42
CA GLY A 10 -3.92 -10.07 -5.88
C GLY A 10 -4.20 -8.62 -6.30
N GLY A 11 -5.14 -7.96 -5.63
CA GLY A 11 -5.42 -6.53 -5.84
C GLY A 11 -4.23 -5.63 -5.48
N ALA A 12 -3.61 -5.86 -4.32
CA ALA A 12 -2.44 -5.10 -3.89
C ALA A 12 -1.22 -5.34 -4.80
N ALA A 13 -0.96 -6.58 -5.20
CA ALA A 13 0.14 -6.95 -6.09
C ALA A 13 -0.05 -6.33 -7.48
N LEU A 14 -1.28 -6.33 -8.01
CA LEU A 14 -1.62 -5.66 -9.27
C LEU A 14 -1.42 -4.15 -9.16
N LEU A 15 -1.93 -3.51 -8.10
CA LEU A 15 -1.73 -2.09 -7.83
C LEU A 15 -0.23 -1.75 -7.80
N MET A 16 0.56 -2.51 -7.04
CA MET A 16 2.00 -2.31 -6.91
C MET A 16 2.74 -2.56 -8.23
N LEU A 17 2.29 -3.50 -9.06
CA LEU A 17 2.84 -3.71 -10.39
C LEU A 17 2.57 -2.53 -11.32
N LEU A 18 1.34 -1.99 -11.30
CA LEU A 18 0.96 -0.82 -12.10
C LEU A 18 1.74 0.42 -11.68
N LEU A 19 1.91 0.64 -10.37
CA LEU A 19 2.69 1.76 -9.84
C LEU A 19 4.17 1.60 -10.13
N TRP A 20 4.69 0.37 -10.13
CA TRP A 20 6.05 0.12 -10.59
C TRP A 20 6.20 0.45 -12.09
N ALA A 21 5.25 0.03 -12.94
CA ALA A 21 5.30 0.40 -14.36
C ALA A 21 5.24 1.91 -14.56
N TRP A 22 4.45 2.61 -13.74
CA TRP A 22 4.41 4.06 -13.69
C TRP A 22 5.75 4.67 -13.24
N GLN A 23 6.36 4.18 -12.15
CA GLN A 23 7.63 4.70 -11.63
C GLN A 23 8.80 4.53 -12.60
N VAL A 24 8.79 3.49 -13.44
CA VAL A 24 9.77 3.32 -14.52
C VAL A 24 9.71 4.49 -15.52
N ARG A 25 8.53 5.08 -15.72
CA ARG A 25 8.29 6.18 -16.67
C ARG A 25 8.39 7.55 -16.01
N SER A 26 7.82 7.73 -14.82
CA SER A 26 7.84 8.99 -14.06
C SER A 26 9.16 9.23 -13.35
N ARG A 27 9.97 8.17 -13.12
CA ARG A 27 11.16 8.18 -12.25
C ARG A 27 10.85 8.70 -10.85
N ASP A 28 9.66 8.36 -10.35
CA ASP A 28 9.19 8.75 -9.04
C ASP A 28 8.60 7.53 -8.31
N ALA A 29 9.34 7.00 -7.35
CA ALA A 29 8.85 5.92 -6.49
C ALA A 29 8.03 6.40 -5.29
N SER A 30 7.87 7.71 -5.08
CA SER A 30 7.22 8.28 -3.88
C SER A 30 5.75 7.89 -3.76
N VAL A 31 5.09 7.60 -4.89
CA VAL A 31 3.69 7.18 -4.96
C VAL A 31 3.42 5.87 -4.23
N VAL A 32 4.43 5.01 -4.06
CA VAL A 32 4.27 3.68 -3.47
C VAL A 32 3.77 3.75 -2.03
N ASP A 33 4.27 4.71 -1.24
CA ASP A 33 3.90 4.86 0.16
C ASP A 33 2.47 5.38 0.31
N VAL A 34 2.06 6.28 -0.60
CA VAL A 34 0.68 6.80 -0.66
C VAL A 34 -0.29 5.67 -0.99
N ALA A 35 -0.01 4.93 -2.05
CA ALA A 35 -0.84 3.83 -2.49
C ALA A 35 -0.90 2.70 -1.46
N TRP A 36 0.22 2.39 -0.82
CA TRP A 36 0.27 1.42 0.26
C TRP A 36 -0.63 1.82 1.43
N ALA A 37 -0.54 3.07 1.89
CA ALA A 37 -1.35 3.56 3.00
C ALA A 37 -2.85 3.44 2.69
N TYR A 38 -3.28 3.80 1.48
CA TYR A 38 -4.67 3.62 1.05
C TYR A 38 -5.06 2.15 0.86
N ALA A 39 -4.17 1.32 0.33
CA ALA A 39 -4.42 -0.11 0.13
C ALA A 39 -4.65 -0.84 1.47
N VAL A 40 -3.95 -0.47 2.54
CA VAL A 40 -4.21 -0.99 3.90
C VAL A 40 -5.64 -0.68 4.36
N GLY A 41 -6.10 0.57 4.18
CA GLY A 41 -7.47 0.95 4.53
C GLY A 41 -8.52 0.22 3.68
N ALA A 42 -8.29 0.11 2.37
CA ALA A 42 -9.16 -0.61 1.45
C ALA A 42 -9.23 -2.11 1.81
N ALA A 43 -8.10 -2.73 2.15
CA ALA A 43 -8.02 -4.12 2.58
C ALA A 43 -8.75 -4.35 3.91
N ALA A 44 -8.68 -3.40 4.85
CA ALA A 44 -9.48 -3.46 6.07
C ALA A 44 -10.98 -3.37 5.75
N CYS A 45 -11.41 -2.44 4.89
CA CYS A 45 -12.81 -2.33 4.47
C CYS A 45 -13.33 -3.60 3.78
N ALA A 46 -12.51 -4.27 2.98
CA ALA A 46 -12.84 -5.57 2.38
C ALA A 46 -13.15 -6.65 3.43
N ALA A 47 -12.58 -6.55 4.64
CA ALA A 47 -12.91 -7.46 5.73
C ALA A 47 -14.37 -7.31 6.21
N LEU A 48 -15.03 -6.16 6.04
CA LEU A 48 -16.47 -6.05 6.37
C LEU A 48 -17.34 -6.94 5.48
N ALA A 49 -16.93 -7.17 4.23
CA ALA A 49 -17.68 -7.99 3.29
C ALA A 49 -17.42 -9.50 3.46
N TRP A 50 -16.21 -9.88 3.89
CA TRP A 50 -15.74 -11.28 3.86
C TRP A 50 -15.15 -11.82 5.16
N GLY A 51 -15.08 -11.01 6.22
CA GLY A 51 -14.51 -11.42 7.51
C GLY A 51 -15.47 -12.30 8.31
N ASP A 52 -14.91 -13.26 9.02
CA ASP A 52 -15.62 -14.11 9.98
C ASP A 52 -15.31 -13.61 11.39
N GLY A 53 -16.27 -13.63 12.34
CA GLY A 53 -16.02 -13.19 13.73
C GLY A 53 -17.07 -12.23 14.28
N ASP A 54 -16.72 -11.54 15.39
CA ASP A 54 -17.62 -10.57 16.02
C ASP A 54 -17.76 -9.30 15.17
N ALA A 55 -19.00 -9.00 14.79
CA ALA A 55 -19.28 -7.87 13.90
C ALA A 55 -18.89 -6.52 14.50
N THR A 56 -19.00 -6.36 15.82
CA THR A 56 -18.68 -5.11 16.53
C THR A 56 -17.18 -4.86 16.52
N ARG A 57 -16.39 -5.88 16.89
CA ARG A 57 -14.93 -5.82 16.85
C ARG A 57 -14.43 -5.49 15.44
N ARG A 58 -14.97 -6.16 14.43
CA ARG A 58 -14.61 -5.92 13.02
C ARG A 58 -14.90 -4.49 12.60
N LEU A 59 -16.06 -3.96 12.97
CA LEU A 59 -16.44 -2.57 12.68
C LEU A 59 -15.46 -1.57 13.30
N VAL A 60 -15.07 -1.78 14.56
CA VAL A 60 -14.09 -0.92 15.25
C VAL A 60 -12.73 -0.97 14.56
N LEU A 61 -12.24 -2.17 14.22
CA LEU A 61 -10.96 -2.33 13.53
C LEU A 61 -10.96 -1.65 12.16
N VAL A 62 -12.04 -1.81 11.39
CA VAL A 62 -12.18 -1.18 10.07
C VAL A 62 -12.25 0.34 10.20
N ALA A 63 -13.02 0.86 11.16
CA ALA A 63 -13.13 2.30 11.38
C ALA A 63 -11.77 2.92 11.73
N LEU A 64 -11.01 2.29 12.63
CA LEU A 64 -9.67 2.73 13.01
C LEU A 64 -8.69 2.65 11.82
N ALA A 65 -8.69 1.55 11.09
CA ALA A 65 -7.83 1.36 9.93
C ALA A 65 -8.15 2.37 8.81
N ALA A 66 -9.44 2.60 8.52
CA ALA A 66 -9.89 3.57 7.54
C ALA A 66 -9.51 5.00 7.95
N ALA A 67 -9.74 5.38 9.21
CA ALA A 67 -9.35 6.70 9.72
C ALA A 67 -7.83 6.92 9.64
N TRP A 68 -7.04 5.92 10.05
CA TRP A 68 -5.59 5.97 9.97
C TRP A 68 -5.09 6.05 8.52
N SER A 69 -5.65 5.20 7.65
CA SER A 69 -5.29 5.11 6.23
C SER A 69 -5.60 6.42 5.51
N LEU A 70 -6.79 6.99 5.72
CA LEU A 70 -7.17 8.29 5.16
C LEU A 70 -6.24 9.39 5.65
N ARG A 71 -5.97 9.45 6.96
CA ARG A 71 -5.08 10.47 7.54
C ARG A 71 -3.67 10.37 6.95
N LEU A 72 -3.08 9.18 6.97
CA LEU A 72 -1.70 8.97 6.53
C LEU A 72 -1.57 9.07 5.00
N GLY A 73 -2.44 8.41 4.25
CA GLY A 73 -2.45 8.45 2.79
C GLY A 73 -2.65 9.86 2.26
N THR A 74 -3.54 10.65 2.88
CA THR A 74 -3.75 12.06 2.50
C THR A 74 -2.54 12.92 2.86
N HIS A 75 -1.97 12.73 4.05
CA HIS A 75 -0.77 13.45 4.46
C HIS A 75 0.40 13.18 3.50
N LEU A 76 0.64 11.92 3.16
CA LEU A 76 1.69 11.54 2.22
C LEU A 76 1.41 12.05 0.79
N LEU A 77 0.16 11.99 0.34
CA LEU A 77 -0.23 12.53 -0.98
C LEU A 77 0.06 14.03 -1.05
N VAL A 78 -0.37 14.78 -0.04
CA VAL A 78 -0.19 16.23 0.01
C VAL A 78 1.29 16.57 0.10
N ASP A 79 2.02 15.94 1.02
CA ASP A 79 3.41 16.27 1.31
C ASP A 79 4.36 15.83 0.19
N ARG A 80 4.21 14.60 -0.31
CA ARG A 80 5.18 13.95 -1.20
C ARG A 80 4.85 13.99 -2.68
N ILE A 81 3.60 14.29 -3.05
CA ILE A 81 3.18 14.34 -4.46
C ILE A 81 2.73 15.75 -4.84
N ILE A 82 1.86 16.37 -4.04
CA ILE A 82 1.28 17.68 -4.40
C ILE A 82 2.24 18.83 -4.08
N ARG A 83 2.86 18.81 -2.91
CA ARG A 83 3.77 19.88 -2.45
C ARG A 83 5.22 19.63 -2.84
N ALA A 84 5.59 18.39 -3.13
CA ALA A 84 6.96 18.05 -3.50
C ALA A 84 7.28 18.48 -4.93
N HIS A 85 8.45 19.09 -5.11
CA HIS A 85 9.01 19.39 -6.44
C HIS A 85 9.89 18.22 -6.91
N GLY A 86 9.22 17.11 -7.27
CA GLY A 86 9.84 15.89 -7.79
C GLY A 86 9.97 14.77 -6.75
N GLU A 87 10.66 13.69 -7.15
CA GLU A 87 10.81 12.47 -6.35
C GLU A 87 11.45 12.77 -4.98
N ASP A 88 10.89 12.14 -3.93
CA ASP A 88 11.41 12.18 -2.55
C ASP A 88 12.90 11.79 -2.52
N SER A 89 13.69 12.56 -1.77
CA SER A 89 15.15 12.43 -1.70
C SER A 89 15.59 11.02 -1.31
N ARG A 90 14.83 10.32 -0.46
CA ARG A 90 15.13 8.94 -0.08
C ARG A 90 15.12 8.00 -1.28
N TYR A 91 14.08 8.08 -2.12
CA TYR A 91 13.98 7.24 -3.32
C TYR A 91 14.99 7.66 -4.38
N ARG A 92 15.24 8.96 -4.53
CA ARG A 92 16.25 9.48 -5.45
C ARG A 92 17.65 8.96 -5.12
N THR A 93 18.10 9.11 -3.88
CA THR A 93 19.42 8.63 -3.43
C THR A 93 19.50 7.10 -3.53
N TRP A 94 18.41 6.39 -3.25
CA TRP A 94 18.38 4.94 -3.39
C TRP A 94 18.45 4.49 -4.86
N ARG A 95 17.74 5.17 -5.75
CA ARG A 95 17.78 4.96 -7.19
C ARG A 95 19.17 5.23 -7.76
N GLU A 96 19.80 6.33 -7.36
CA GLU A 96 21.16 6.68 -7.77
C GLU A 96 22.18 5.63 -7.30
N SER A 97 22.10 5.18 -6.04
CA SER A 97 23.00 4.13 -5.51
C SER A 97 22.75 2.75 -6.14
N CYS A 98 21.52 2.42 -6.54
CA CYS A 98 21.21 1.16 -7.23
C CYS A 98 21.58 1.17 -8.72
N GLY A 99 21.67 2.34 -9.34
CA GLY A 99 22.03 2.52 -10.74
C GLY A 99 21.18 1.65 -11.69
N PRO A 100 21.79 0.85 -12.59
CA PRO A 100 21.05 0.01 -13.55
C PRO A 100 20.10 -1.00 -12.92
N ARG A 101 20.32 -1.39 -11.67
CA ARG A 101 19.52 -2.40 -10.96
C ARG A 101 18.24 -1.82 -10.33
N TRP A 102 18.07 -0.50 -10.36
CA TRP A 102 16.96 0.19 -9.70
C TRP A 102 15.60 -0.44 -10.01
N ASN A 103 15.28 -0.69 -11.28
CA ASN A 103 13.94 -1.17 -11.64
C ASN A 103 13.63 -2.53 -11.02
N SER A 104 14.61 -3.44 -10.94
CA SER A 104 14.42 -4.75 -10.31
C SER A 104 14.31 -4.64 -8.79
N VAL A 105 15.12 -3.78 -8.17
CA VAL A 105 15.07 -3.52 -6.71
C VAL A 105 13.73 -2.87 -6.33
N ALA A 106 13.30 -1.86 -7.10
CA ALA A 106 12.03 -1.20 -6.92
C ALA A 106 10.86 -2.18 -7.11
N LEU A 107 10.92 -3.09 -8.09
CA LEU A 107 9.88 -4.10 -8.26
C LEU A 107 9.74 -4.97 -7.00
N ALA A 108 10.86 -5.48 -6.48
CA ALA A 108 10.86 -6.27 -5.25
C ALA A 108 10.33 -5.46 -4.06
N PHE A 109 10.71 -4.19 -3.95
CA PHE A 109 10.22 -3.28 -2.91
C PHE A 109 8.70 -3.06 -2.99
N PHE A 110 8.17 -2.77 -4.18
CA PHE A 110 6.74 -2.55 -4.40
C PHE A 110 5.94 -3.83 -4.09
N GLN A 111 6.44 -5.00 -4.47
CA GLN A 111 5.78 -6.26 -4.14
C GLN A 111 5.85 -6.60 -2.64
N ALA A 112 6.92 -6.22 -1.95
CA ALA A 112 6.98 -6.32 -0.49
C ALA A 112 5.90 -5.46 0.18
N GLN A 113 5.60 -4.27 -0.36
CA GLN A 113 4.49 -3.44 0.12
C GLN A 113 3.14 -4.16 -0.03
N ALA A 114 2.90 -4.87 -1.15
CA ALA A 114 1.68 -5.66 -1.32
C ALA A 114 1.54 -6.77 -0.27
N ILE A 115 2.64 -7.44 0.10
CA ILE A 115 2.64 -8.44 1.16
C ILE A 115 2.29 -7.80 2.51
N PHE A 116 2.84 -6.63 2.81
CA PHE A 116 2.51 -5.92 4.05
C PHE A 116 1.04 -5.52 4.13
N VAL A 117 0.41 -5.12 3.01
CA VAL A 117 -1.05 -4.86 3.00
C VAL A 117 -1.83 -6.07 3.52
N VAL A 118 -1.48 -7.28 3.08
CA VAL A 118 -2.13 -8.51 3.53
C VAL A 118 -1.89 -8.74 5.02
N ILE A 119 -0.65 -8.58 5.49
CA ILE A 119 -0.28 -8.76 6.91
C ILE A 119 -1.13 -7.84 7.80
N PHE A 120 -1.29 -6.58 7.42
CA PHE A 120 -2.13 -5.62 8.16
C PHE A 120 -3.64 -5.91 8.05
N ALA A 121 -4.08 -6.62 7.01
CA ALA A 121 -5.47 -7.02 6.86
C ALA A 121 -5.85 -8.26 7.71
N VAL A 122 -4.88 -9.11 8.10
CA VAL A 122 -5.14 -10.35 8.85
C VAL A 122 -6.00 -10.12 10.10
N PRO A 123 -5.69 -9.15 11.00
CA PRO A 123 -6.48 -8.97 12.22
C PRO A 123 -7.93 -8.56 11.97
N ALA A 124 -8.21 -7.91 10.83
CA ALA A 124 -9.55 -7.50 10.45
C ALA A 124 -10.35 -8.64 9.77
N VAL A 125 -9.67 -9.54 9.05
CA VAL A 125 -10.29 -10.68 8.34
C VAL A 125 -10.47 -11.90 9.25
N ALA A 126 -9.55 -12.15 10.17
CA ALA A 126 -9.53 -13.31 11.05
C ALA A 126 -10.11 -13.04 12.46
N GLY A 127 -10.68 -11.85 12.66
CA GLY A 127 -11.03 -11.33 13.98
C GLY A 127 -12.52 -11.21 14.26
#